data_AF-A0A3N0B7Z4-F1
#
_entry.id   AF-A0A3N0B7Z4-F1
#
_cell.length_a   1.000
_cell.length_b   1.000
_cell.length_c   1.000
_cell.angle_alpha   90.00
_cell.angle_beta   90.00
_cell.angle_gamma   90.00
#
_symmetry.space_group_name_H-M   'P 1'
#
loop_
_entity.id
_entity.type
_entity.pdbx_description
1 polymer ?
#
loop_
_entity_poly.entity_id
_entity_poly.type
_entity_poly.pdbx_seq_one_letter_code
_entity_poly.pdbx_strand_id
1 'polypeptide(L)'
;MELLVYMVTSAAGLQGEPEAYGPLRLIEASKRLALMLAEEDADRAAALQELAQLIDERKNDCMTDEDSFYAMLNDAAAKLVECV
;
A
#
# COMPACT_ATOMS: atom_id res chain seq x y z
N MET A 1 -10.71 6.10 -6.31
CA MET A 1 -9.26 6.34 -6.39
C MET A 1 -8.73 7.19 -5.23
N GLU A 2 -9.33 8.35 -4.93
CA GLU A 2 -8.88 9.25 -3.85
C GLU A 2 -8.69 8.58 -2.49
N LEU A 3 -9.61 7.66 -2.11
CA LEU A 3 -9.48 6.92 -0.86
C LEU A 3 -8.25 6.01 -0.83
N LEU A 4 -7.94 5.33 -1.95
CA LEU A 4 -6.75 4.47 -2.04
C LEU A 4 -5.48 5.31 -1.89
N VAL A 5 -5.42 6.46 -2.58
CA VAL A 5 -4.32 7.41 -2.45
C VAL A 5 -4.16 7.86 -1.00
N TYR A 6 -5.24 8.35 -0.39
CA TYR A 6 -5.25 8.80 1.00
C TYR A 6 -4.73 7.75 1.97
N MET A 7 -5.18 6.49 1.84
CA MET A 7 -4.81 5.43 2.78
C MET A 7 -3.33 5.03 2.65
N VAL A 8 -2.83 4.87 1.42
CA VAL A 8 -1.43 4.51 1.18
C VAL A 8 -0.49 5.65 1.61
N THR A 9 -0.80 6.89 1.25
CA THR A 9 0.03 8.04 1.66
C THR A 9 -0.02 8.27 3.17
N SER A 10 -1.18 8.02 3.81
CA SER A 10 -1.29 8.06 5.26
C SER A 10 -0.42 6.99 5.91
N ALA A 11 -0.41 5.76 5.39
CA ALA A 11 0.45 4.70 5.92
C ALA A 11 1.94 5.09 5.81
N ALA A 12 2.39 5.58 4.66
CA ALA A 12 3.77 6.03 4.46
C ALA A 12 4.15 7.21 5.38
N GLY A 13 3.20 8.12 5.64
CA GLY A 13 3.41 9.28 6.51
C GLY A 13 3.54 8.96 8.01
N LEU A 14 3.24 7.73 8.44
CA LEU A 14 3.38 7.31 9.85
C LEU A 14 4.81 6.85 10.20
N GLN A 15 5.78 6.99 9.28
CA GLN A 15 7.17 6.63 9.55
C GLN A 15 7.72 7.40 10.75
N GLY A 16 8.24 6.64 11.73
CA GLY A 16 8.79 7.18 12.98
C GLY A 16 7.77 7.36 14.10
N GLU A 17 6.49 7.03 13.89
CA GLU A 17 5.54 6.88 14.99
C GLU A 17 5.76 5.56 15.76
N PRO A 18 5.44 5.50 17.06
CA PRO A 18 5.51 4.25 17.82
C PRO A 18 4.55 3.19 17.25
N GLU A 19 5.06 1.96 17.06
CA GLU A 19 4.34 0.76 16.63
C GLU A 19 3.83 0.77 15.17
N ALA A 20 4.29 -0.20 14.37
CA ALA A 20 3.90 -0.35 12.96
C ALA A 20 2.45 -0.85 12.73
N TYR A 21 1.64 -1.07 13.78
CA TYR A 21 0.28 -1.61 13.64
C TYR A 21 -0.67 -0.67 12.88
N GLY A 22 -0.53 0.64 13.06
CA GLY A 22 -1.29 1.65 12.33
C GLY A 22 -1.05 1.58 10.81
N PRO A 23 0.20 1.78 10.35
CA PRO A 23 0.53 1.68 8.93
C PRO A 23 0.23 0.30 8.34
N LEU A 24 0.43 -0.80 9.10
CA LEU A 24 0.08 -2.16 8.65
C LEU A 24 -1.42 -2.30 8.34
N ARG A 25 -2.29 -1.81 9.22
CA ARG A 25 -3.75 -1.89 9.00
C ARG A 25 -4.19 -1.07 7.80
N LEU A 26 -3.64 0.14 7.65
CA LEU A 26 -3.94 1.01 6.52
C LEU A 26 -3.49 0.39 5.19
N ILE A 27 -2.28 -0.17 5.12
CA ILE A 27 -1.77 -0.75 3.88
C ILE A 27 -2.48 -2.06 3.51
N GLU A 28 -2.84 -2.91 4.48
CA GLU A 28 -3.62 -4.12 4.20
C GLU A 28 -5.04 -3.79 3.70
N ALA A 29 -5.67 -2.75 4.25
CA ALA A 29 -6.95 -2.27 3.76
C ALA A 29 -6.83 -1.64 2.36
N SER A 30 -5.73 -0.93 2.10
CA SER A 30 -5.39 -0.37 0.78
C SER A 30 -5.25 -1.46 -0.28
N LYS A 31 -4.55 -2.57 0.04
CA LYS A 31 -4.45 -3.75 -0.84
C LYS A 31 -5.82 -4.28 -1.25
N ARG A 32 -6.74 -4.45 -0.29
CA ARG A 32 -8.10 -4.94 -0.56
C ARG A 32 -8.88 -3.99 -1.46
N LEU A 33 -8.76 -2.68 -1.20
CA LEU A 33 -9.39 -1.67 -2.04
C LEU A 33 -8.81 -1.65 -3.46
N ALA A 34 -7.49 -1.78 -3.61
CA ALA A 34 -6.85 -1.86 -4.91
C ALA A 34 -7.37 -3.05 -5.74
N LEU A 35 -7.50 -4.23 -5.11
CA LEU A 35 -8.07 -5.41 -5.77
C LEU A 35 -9.54 -5.22 -6.18
N MET A 36 -10.37 -4.62 -5.31
CA MET A 36 -11.76 -4.31 -5.68
C MET A 36 -11.84 -3.34 -6.87
N LEU A 37 -11.00 -2.30 -6.88
CA LEU A 37 -10.94 -1.35 -8.00
C LEU A 37 -10.43 -2.00 -9.30
N ALA A 38 -9.52 -2.98 -9.20
CA ALA A 38 -9.02 -3.71 -10.35
C ALA A 38 -10.10 -4.58 -11.03
N GLU A 39 -11.12 -5.02 -10.28
CA GLU A 39 -12.27 -5.74 -10.84
C GLU A 39 -13.23 -4.81 -11.60
N GLU A 40 -13.26 -3.53 -11.26
CA GLU A 40 -14.17 -2.53 -11.84
C GLU A 40 -13.57 -1.76 -13.02
N ASP A 41 -12.23 -1.63 -13.09
CA ASP A 41 -11.52 -0.86 -14.12
C ASP A 41 -10.41 -1.69 -14.78
N ALA A 42 -10.71 -2.22 -15.97
CA ALA A 42 -9.80 -3.08 -16.73
C ALA A 42 -8.53 -2.35 -17.21
N ASP A 43 -8.59 -1.04 -17.45
CA ASP A 43 -7.44 -0.26 -17.93
C ASP A 43 -6.41 -0.08 -16.81
N ARG A 44 -6.85 -0.06 -15.56
CA ARG A 44 -6.00 0.11 -14.36
C ARG A 44 -5.70 -1.20 -13.63
N ALA A 45 -6.38 -2.29 -13.99
CA ALA A 45 -6.34 -3.56 -13.27
C ALA A 45 -4.91 -4.06 -13.03
N ALA A 46 -4.05 -4.00 -14.06
CA ALA A 46 -2.66 -4.45 -13.95
C ALA A 46 -1.86 -3.65 -12.91
N ALA A 47 -1.90 -2.32 -12.98
CA ALA A 47 -1.19 -1.45 -12.03
C ALA A 47 -1.69 -1.64 -10.58
N LEU A 48 -3.01 -1.78 -10.40
CA LEU A 48 -3.62 -2.04 -9.10
C LEU A 48 -3.28 -3.42 -8.53
N GLN A 49 -3.18 -4.45 -9.38
CA GLN A 49 -2.74 -5.79 -9.00
C GLN A 49 -1.26 -5.80 -8.61
N GLU A 50 -0.40 -5.10 -9.35
CA GLU A 50 1.01 -4.94 -9.00
C GLU A 50 1.21 -4.22 -7.67
N LEU A 51 0.43 -3.15 -7.41
CA LEU A 51 0.40 -2.49 -6.11
C LEU A 51 0.00 -3.46 -4.99
N ALA A 52 -1.04 -4.27 -5.21
CA ALA A 52 -1.51 -5.23 -4.23
C ALA A 52 -0.46 -6.33 -3.95
N GLN A 53 0.25 -6.79 -4.98
CA GLN A 53 1.32 -7.77 -4.87
C GLN A 53 2.51 -7.23 -4.07
N LEU A 54 2.97 -6.02 -4.40
CA LEU A 54 4.04 -5.34 -3.65
C LEU A 54 3.74 -5.29 -2.14
N ILE A 55 2.50 -4.93 -1.79
CA ILE A 55 2.07 -4.89 -0.39
C ILE A 55 2.08 -6.28 0.24
N ASP A 56 1.52 -7.29 -0.44
CA ASP A 56 1.38 -8.62 0.14
C ASP A 56 2.72 -9.32 0.40
N GLU A 57 3.70 -9.12 -0.48
CA GLU A 57 5.04 -9.71 -0.38
C GLU A 57 5.83 -9.20 0.82
N ARG A 58 5.65 -7.91 1.17
CA ARG A 58 6.54 -7.21 2.12
C ARG A 58 5.85 -6.65 3.36
N LYS A 59 4.52 -6.70 3.48
CA LYS A 59 3.81 -6.18 4.67
C LYS A 59 4.27 -6.80 5.99
N ASN A 60 4.73 -8.05 5.98
CA ASN A 60 5.16 -8.75 7.19
C ASN A 60 6.56 -8.31 7.66
N ASP A 61 7.28 -7.55 6.84
CA ASP A 61 8.58 -6.97 7.21
C ASP A 61 8.43 -6.09 8.45
N CYS A 62 7.24 -5.54 8.74
CA CYS A 62 6.98 -4.77 9.95
C CYS A 62 7.29 -5.52 11.27
N MET A 63 7.43 -6.85 11.21
CA MET A 63 7.75 -7.70 12.36
C MET A 63 9.24 -8.04 12.47
N THR A 64 10.00 -7.91 11.39
CA THR A 64 11.38 -8.45 11.26
C THR A 64 12.40 -7.43 10.77
N ASP A 65 11.97 -6.47 9.96
CA ASP A 65 12.76 -5.43 9.32
C ASP A 65 11.86 -4.19 9.06
N GLU A 66 11.79 -3.32 10.07
CA GLU A 66 10.93 -2.14 10.04
C GLU A 66 11.35 -1.14 8.94
N ASP A 67 12.64 -1.01 8.65
CA ASP A 67 13.14 -0.15 7.56
C ASP A 67 12.67 -0.68 6.20
N SER A 68 12.73 -2.00 5.98
CA SER A 68 12.17 -2.61 4.77
C SER A 68 10.66 -2.39 4.65
N PHE A 69 9.91 -2.48 5.75
CA PHE A 69 8.49 -2.20 5.75
C PHE A 69 8.17 -0.77 5.31
N TYR A 70 8.86 0.23 5.87
CA TYR A 70 8.66 1.63 5.47
C TYR A 70 9.14 1.91 4.05
N ALA A 71 10.20 1.24 3.58
CA ALA A 71 10.60 1.31 2.19
C ALA A 71 9.46 0.81 1.27
N MET A 72 8.81 -0.31 1.60
CA MET A 72 7.64 -0.78 0.85
C MET A 72 6.49 0.23 0.85
N LEU A 73 6.20 0.90 1.97
CA LEU A 73 5.13 1.92 2.02
C LEU A 73 5.43 3.10 1.08
N ASN A 74 6.70 3.52 1.02
CA ASN A 74 7.14 4.56 0.09
C ASN A 74 7.06 4.09 -1.38
N ASP A 75 7.47 2.86 -1.66
CA ASP A 75 7.35 2.24 -2.98
C ASP A 75 5.88 2.16 -3.41
N ALA A 76 4.98 1.76 -2.50
CA ALA A 76 3.54 1.71 -2.73
C ALA A 76 2.96 3.11 -3.01
N ALA A 77 3.40 4.14 -2.27
CA ALA A 77 2.99 5.52 -2.52
C ALA A 77 3.47 6.04 -3.88
N ALA A 78 4.67 5.68 -4.32
CA ALA A 78 5.17 6.03 -5.65
C ALA A 78 4.40 5.30 -6.76
N LYS A 79 4.10 4.01 -6.58
CA LYS A 79 3.36 3.16 -7.52
C LYS A 79 1.94 3.66 -7.79
N LEU A 80 1.34 4.42 -6.84
CA LEU A 80 0.04 5.04 -7.05
C LEU A 80 -0.02 5.91 -8.30
N VAL A 81 1.08 6.55 -8.72
CA VAL A 81 1.12 7.40 -9.93
C VAL A 81 0.68 6.63 -11.18
N GLU A 82 0.96 5.32 -11.23
CA GLU A 82 0.56 4.43 -12.33
C GLU A 82 -0.90 3.96 -12.21
N CYS A 83 -1.53 4.14 -11.05
CA CYS A 83 -2.91 3.71 -10.77
C CYS A 83 -3.96 4.82 -10.97
N VAL A 84 -3.56 6.09 -11.11
CA VAL A 84 -4.47 7.26 -11.18
C VAL A 84 -4.83 7.63 -12.61
#